data_AF-A0A382KG67-F1
#
_entry.id   AF-A0A382KG67-F1
#
_cell.length_a   1.000
_cell.length_b   1.000
_cell.length_c   1.000
_cell.angle_alpha   90.00
_cell.angle_beta   90.00
_cell.angle_gamma   90.00
#
_symmetry.space_group_name_H-M   'P 1'
#
loop_
_entity.id
_entity.type
_entity.pdbx_description
1 polymer ?
#
loop_
_entity_poly.entity_id
_entity_poly.type
_entity_poly.pdbx_seq_one_letter_code
_entity_poly.pdbx_strand_id
1 'polypeptide(L)'
;FKGGVPIESALPDDIASQIESIITEGSSTMNAADLTLTNADGDNLELITYWLGSLDSLKGGLGYWINVKEGFDPEPFSFEISHENIYGNNSSRESSSGSQVAEIPEGLEFIQSSEQAFYYVNPASIEELEHGDWFVSTCASNVSGSRQYLGEVIDIPVMGYDGHSMTAGYCEKGDRPEFKLYKTSTGEMIELHAEVSSWDSNEIFIVENMTVAPPVPTDFSVLSAYPNPFNPVTSIGYEIPEESMVKIIIYDLRGQEVATLVNELTVAGRYAMNWDAHDVASGIYFVNFTASRDGFAPVTKMQKLMLVK
;
A
#
# COMPACT_ATOMS: atom_id res chain seq x y z
N PHE A 1 -11.83 31.35 -17.43
CA PHE A 1 -10.45 30.94 -17.76
C PHE A 1 -10.40 29.42 -17.64
N LYS A 2 -10.46 28.70 -18.77
CA LYS A 2 -10.42 27.22 -18.82
C LYS A 2 -9.17 26.79 -19.60
N GLY A 3 -8.01 27.30 -19.19
CA GLY A 3 -6.72 26.89 -19.73
C GLY A 3 -5.84 26.48 -18.55
N GLY A 4 -5.24 25.30 -18.63
CA GLY A 4 -4.13 24.89 -17.77
C GLY A 4 -2.85 24.90 -18.59
N VAL A 5 -1.71 24.90 -17.89
CA VAL A 5 -0.39 24.74 -18.50
C VAL A 5 0.16 23.38 -18.06
N PRO A 6 0.59 22.49 -18.99
CA PRO A 6 1.18 21.20 -18.64
C PRO A 6 2.33 21.36 -17.63
N ILE A 7 2.44 20.48 -16.64
CA ILE A 7 3.45 20.58 -15.55
C ILE A 7 4.86 20.80 -16.10
N GLU A 8 5.24 20.01 -17.10
CA GLU A 8 6.54 20.06 -17.78
C GLU A 8 6.89 21.41 -18.40
N SER A 9 5.89 22.20 -18.77
CA SER A 9 6.03 23.51 -19.41
C SER A 9 5.72 24.67 -18.45
N ALA A 10 5.09 24.35 -17.32
CA ALA A 10 4.64 25.32 -16.35
C ALA A 10 5.79 25.78 -15.44
N LEU A 11 6.84 24.98 -15.28
CA LEU A 11 7.92 25.25 -14.34
C LEU A 11 9.25 25.43 -15.10
N PRO A 12 10.05 26.46 -14.78
CA PRO A 12 11.43 26.55 -15.25
C PRO A 12 12.24 25.31 -14.84
N ASP A 13 13.15 24.83 -15.71
CA ASP A 13 13.92 23.59 -15.49
C ASP A 13 14.69 23.58 -14.15
N ASP A 14 15.28 24.72 -13.78
CA ASP A 14 16.02 24.87 -12.53
C ASP A 14 15.12 24.71 -11.31
N ILE A 15 13.89 25.23 -11.37
CA ILE A 15 12.87 25.06 -10.32
C ILE A 15 12.29 23.64 -10.33
N ALA A 16 11.94 23.11 -11.51
CA ALA A 16 11.36 21.78 -11.65
C ALA A 16 12.28 20.69 -11.07
N SER A 17 13.60 20.86 -11.18
CA SER A 17 14.60 19.94 -10.62
C SER A 17 14.64 19.87 -9.09
N GLN A 18 14.11 20.90 -8.42
CA GLN A 18 14.07 21.02 -6.95
C GLN A 18 12.74 20.58 -6.35
N ILE A 19 11.72 20.37 -7.19
CA ILE A 19 10.40 19.93 -6.75
C ILE A 19 10.36 18.40 -6.76
N GLU A 20 9.99 17.83 -5.62
CA GLU A 20 9.79 16.39 -5.45
C GLU A 20 8.36 16.00 -5.86
N SER A 21 7.38 16.82 -5.51
CA SER A 21 5.99 16.55 -5.87
C SER A 21 5.10 17.79 -5.83
N ILE A 22 3.95 17.67 -6.48
CA ILE A 22 2.89 18.67 -6.49
C ILE A 22 1.57 17.97 -6.22
N ILE A 23 0.84 18.46 -5.22
CA ILE A 23 -0.47 17.95 -4.83
C ILE A 23 -1.51 19.05 -5.03
N THR A 24 -2.68 18.68 -5.54
CA THR A 24 -3.88 19.52 -5.58
C THR A 24 -5.09 18.71 -5.16
N GLU A 25 -6.28 19.28 -5.27
CA GLU A 25 -7.54 18.61 -4.93
C GLU A 25 -7.71 17.29 -5.71
N GLY A 26 -7.51 16.15 -5.03
CA GLY A 26 -7.76 14.81 -5.55
C GLY A 26 -6.80 14.32 -6.64
N SER A 27 -5.73 15.06 -6.90
CA SER A 27 -4.70 14.74 -7.90
C SER A 27 -3.30 15.10 -7.41
N SER A 28 -2.32 14.33 -7.86
CA SER A 28 -0.92 14.58 -7.54
C SER A 28 -0.02 14.30 -8.74
N THR A 29 1.19 14.84 -8.69
CA THR A 29 2.29 14.39 -9.52
C THR A 29 3.58 14.36 -8.71
N MET A 30 4.45 13.40 -8.99
CA MET A 30 5.79 13.30 -8.40
C MET A 30 6.86 13.39 -9.48
N ASN A 31 7.98 14.02 -9.15
CA ASN A 31 9.14 14.07 -10.01
C ASN A 31 9.87 12.72 -9.95
N ALA A 32 9.88 12.01 -11.07
CA ALA A 32 10.46 10.67 -11.18
C ALA A 32 11.95 10.68 -11.57
N ALA A 33 12.62 11.84 -11.53
CA ALA A 33 14.02 11.96 -11.92
C ALA A 33 14.96 11.01 -11.22
N ASP A 34 14.69 10.81 -9.93
CA ASP A 34 15.52 10.04 -9.03
C ASP A 34 14.97 8.61 -8.82
N LEU A 35 13.89 8.24 -9.52
CA LEU A 35 13.27 6.92 -9.43
C LEU A 35 13.80 5.99 -10.53
N THR A 36 14.60 5.00 -10.14
CA THR A 36 14.85 3.80 -10.94
C THR A 36 13.63 2.88 -10.83
N LEU A 37 12.70 2.99 -11.77
CA LEU A 37 11.62 2.01 -11.93
C LEU A 37 12.13 0.83 -12.74
N THR A 38 11.98 -0.39 -12.21
CA THR A 38 12.27 -1.63 -12.91
C THR A 38 10.98 -2.25 -13.44
N ASN A 39 11.02 -2.87 -14.63
CA ASN A 39 9.92 -3.70 -15.10
C ASN A 39 9.84 -5.01 -14.29
N ALA A 40 8.83 -5.84 -14.58
CA ALA A 40 8.66 -7.16 -13.93
C ALA A 40 9.84 -8.12 -14.13
N ASP A 41 10.70 -7.85 -15.13
CA ASP A 41 11.91 -8.62 -15.43
C ASP A 41 13.17 -8.06 -14.73
N GLY A 42 13.05 -6.98 -13.97
CA GLY A 42 14.15 -6.34 -13.24
C GLY A 42 15.01 -5.38 -14.08
N ASP A 43 14.62 -5.09 -15.32
CA ASP A 43 15.31 -4.13 -16.17
C ASP A 43 14.87 -2.70 -15.82
N ASN A 44 15.84 -1.78 -15.75
CA ASN A 44 15.57 -0.36 -15.59
C ASN A 44 14.75 0.17 -16.77
N LEU A 45 13.57 0.72 -16.51
CA LEU A 45 12.78 1.43 -17.49
C LEU A 45 13.45 2.79 -17.77
N GLU A 46 13.97 3.00 -18.97
CA GLU A 46 14.36 4.34 -19.43
C GLU A 46 13.08 5.16 -19.66
N LEU A 47 12.65 5.92 -18.65
CA LEU A 47 11.52 6.82 -18.74
C LEU A 47 11.95 8.17 -19.33
N ILE A 48 11.36 8.52 -20.47
CA ILE A 48 11.46 9.82 -21.11
C ILE A 48 10.54 10.82 -20.36
N THR A 49 11.14 11.61 -19.45
CA THR A 49 10.61 12.84 -18.78
C THR A 49 9.37 12.72 -17.87
N TYR A 50 9.23 13.56 -16.84
CA TYR A 50 9.90 13.52 -15.52
C TYR A 50 8.85 13.58 -14.38
N TRP A 51 7.56 13.44 -14.70
CA TRP A 51 6.43 13.65 -13.80
C TRP A 51 5.44 12.49 -13.93
N LEU A 52 5.12 11.83 -12.83
CA LEU A 52 4.19 10.71 -12.78
C LEU A 52 3.00 11.06 -11.90
N GLY A 53 1.79 10.63 -12.23
CA GLY A 53 0.59 10.85 -11.43
C GLY A 53 -0.58 11.44 -12.21
N SER A 54 -1.72 11.64 -11.55
CA SER A 54 -2.94 12.11 -12.20
C SER A 54 -2.99 13.62 -12.47
N LEU A 55 -2.07 14.40 -11.90
CA LEU A 55 -1.97 15.85 -12.14
C LEU A 55 -1.09 16.13 -13.36
N ASP A 56 -1.71 16.49 -14.49
CA ASP A 56 -1.01 16.77 -15.75
C ASP A 56 -0.77 18.27 -16.03
N SER A 57 -1.47 19.16 -15.32
CA SER A 57 -1.48 20.60 -15.64
C SER A 57 -1.81 21.49 -14.44
N LEU A 58 -1.15 22.66 -14.37
CA LEU A 58 -1.47 23.73 -13.43
C LEU A 58 -2.57 24.63 -14.00
N LYS A 59 -3.60 24.91 -13.20
CA LYS A 59 -4.78 25.69 -13.57
C LYS A 59 -4.91 26.87 -12.62
N GLY A 60 -5.04 28.07 -13.19
CA GLY A 60 -5.22 29.28 -12.40
C GLY A 60 -6.49 29.23 -11.54
N GLY A 61 -6.36 29.62 -10.27
CA GLY A 61 -7.46 29.62 -9.30
C GLY A 61 -7.57 28.35 -8.46
N LEU A 62 -6.73 27.34 -8.70
CA LEU A 62 -6.58 26.18 -7.81
C LEU A 62 -5.41 26.38 -6.84
N GLY A 63 -5.49 25.71 -5.69
CA GLY A 63 -4.39 25.62 -4.73
C GLY A 63 -3.50 24.42 -5.02
N TYR A 64 -2.21 24.57 -4.72
CA TYR A 64 -1.20 23.53 -4.90
C TYR A 64 -0.29 23.49 -3.67
N TRP A 65 -0.03 22.28 -3.18
CA TRP A 65 1.06 21.99 -2.26
C TRP A 65 2.24 21.51 -3.10
N ILE A 66 3.42 22.09 -2.86
CA ILE A 66 4.64 21.75 -3.60
C ILE A 66 5.66 21.28 -2.57
N ASN A 67 6.06 20.02 -2.66
CA ASN A 67 7.11 19.45 -1.82
C ASN A 67 8.43 19.60 -2.55
N VAL A 68 9.46 20.09 -1.85
CA VAL A 68 10.76 20.45 -2.41
C VAL A 68 11.87 19.72 -1.68
N LYS A 69 12.99 19.50 -2.38
CA LYS A 69 14.16 18.82 -1.85
C LYS A 69 14.70 19.49 -0.59
N GLU A 70 15.15 18.69 0.36
CA GLU A 70 15.74 19.19 1.61
C GLU A 70 16.90 20.16 1.35
N GLY A 71 16.89 21.31 2.01
CA GLY A 71 17.91 22.35 1.85
C GLY A 71 17.65 23.34 0.72
N PHE A 72 16.58 23.16 -0.07
CA PHE A 72 16.06 24.20 -0.94
C PHE A 72 15.26 25.21 -0.10
N ASP A 73 15.74 26.45 -0.03
CA ASP A 73 14.98 27.58 0.50
C ASP A 73 14.28 28.28 -0.67
N PRO A 74 12.98 28.05 -0.89
CA PRO A 74 12.24 28.79 -1.88
C PRO A 74 12.03 30.21 -1.34
N GLU A 75 13.00 31.09 -1.54
CA GLU A 75 12.68 32.52 -1.63
C GLU A 75 11.44 32.66 -2.54
N PRO A 76 10.41 33.45 -2.16
CA PRO A 76 9.16 33.50 -2.91
C PRO A 76 9.44 33.76 -4.39
N PHE A 77 9.29 32.72 -5.21
CA PHE A 77 9.56 32.81 -6.64
C PHE A 77 8.25 33.07 -7.37
N SER A 78 8.30 34.00 -8.31
CA SER A 78 7.24 34.23 -9.28
C SER A 78 7.88 34.24 -10.65
N PHE A 79 7.40 33.40 -11.56
CA PHE A 79 7.79 33.43 -12.95
C PHE A 79 6.58 33.81 -13.79
N GLU A 80 6.80 34.62 -14.82
CA GLU A 80 5.79 34.86 -15.84
C GLU A 80 6.00 33.86 -16.95
N ILE A 81 4.97 33.07 -17.25
CA ILE A 81 4.95 32.26 -18.45
C ILE A 81 4.84 33.24 -19.63
N SER A 82 5.88 33.30 -20.47
CA SER A 82 5.89 34.22 -21.60
C SER A 82 4.72 33.91 -22.54
N HIS A 83 4.12 34.94 -23.13
CA HIS A 83 3.05 34.76 -24.12
C HIS A 83 3.53 33.91 -25.32
N GLU A 84 4.84 33.87 -25.59
CA GLU A 84 5.41 33.00 -26.63
C GLU A 84 5.41 31.52 -26.24
N ASN A 85 5.61 31.16 -24.96
CA ASN A 85 5.55 29.77 -24.50
C ASN A 85 4.11 29.22 -24.40
N ILE A 86 3.12 30.11 -24.30
CA ILE A 86 1.70 29.72 -24.34
C ILE A 86 1.25 29.38 -25.76
N TYR A 87 1.85 29.96 -26.80
CA TYR A 87 1.44 29.78 -28.21
C TYR A 87 2.47 29.07 -29.10
N GLY A 88 3.72 28.91 -28.64
CA GLY A 88 4.82 28.28 -29.36
C GLY A 88 4.91 26.80 -28.99
N ASN A 89 4.41 25.95 -29.90
CA ASN A 89 4.31 24.49 -29.84
C ASN A 89 3.05 23.99 -29.12
N ASN A 90 2.01 23.75 -29.94
CA ASN A 90 0.82 22.97 -29.62
C ASN A 90 -0.11 23.51 -28.52
N SER A 91 -0.35 24.83 -28.49
CA SER A 91 -1.63 25.38 -28.04
C SER A 91 -2.76 25.06 -29.04
N SER A 92 -2.88 23.79 -29.44
CA SER A 92 -4.22 23.28 -29.66
C SER A 92 -4.95 23.45 -28.35
N ARG A 93 -6.22 23.84 -28.41
CA ARG A 93 -7.18 23.39 -27.41
C ARG A 93 -7.07 21.87 -27.44
N GLU A 94 -6.14 21.30 -26.69
CA GLU A 94 -6.43 20.03 -26.07
C GLU A 94 -7.62 20.38 -25.18
N SER A 95 -8.81 20.19 -25.76
CA SER A 95 -9.78 19.41 -25.04
C SER A 95 -8.92 18.30 -24.47
N SER A 96 -8.61 18.36 -23.16
CA SER A 96 -8.40 17.15 -22.41
C SER A 96 -9.49 16.26 -22.98
N SER A 97 -9.10 15.32 -23.85
CA SER A 97 -9.97 14.24 -24.27
C SER A 97 -10.45 13.80 -22.91
N GLY A 98 -11.70 14.16 -22.57
CA GLY A 98 -12.19 14.05 -21.21
C GLY A 98 -11.99 12.59 -20.98
N SER A 99 -10.93 12.25 -20.22
CA SER A 99 -10.66 10.88 -19.88
C SER A 99 -11.99 10.48 -19.33
N GLN A 100 -12.65 9.53 -20.00
CA GLN A 100 -13.97 9.13 -19.62
C GLN A 100 -13.78 8.42 -18.29
N VAL A 101 -13.57 9.21 -17.23
CA VAL A 101 -13.59 8.79 -15.86
C VAL A 101 -14.97 8.22 -15.77
N ALA A 102 -15.02 6.89 -15.75
CA ALA A 102 -16.27 6.19 -15.62
C ALA A 102 -16.95 6.75 -14.36
N GLU A 103 -18.28 6.76 -14.34
CA GLU A 103 -18.98 7.06 -13.09
C GLU A 103 -18.41 6.17 -11.98
N ILE A 104 -18.03 6.80 -10.88
CA ILE A 104 -17.42 6.10 -9.74
C ILE A 104 -18.40 5.00 -9.31
N PRO A 105 -17.98 3.73 -9.22
CA PRO A 105 -18.85 2.65 -8.76
C PRO A 105 -19.44 2.94 -7.37
N GLU A 106 -20.68 2.50 -7.14
CA GLU A 106 -21.38 2.68 -5.87
C GLU A 106 -20.54 2.14 -4.70
N GLY A 107 -20.36 2.95 -3.66
CA GLY A 107 -19.59 2.58 -2.48
C GLY A 107 -18.08 2.83 -2.60
N LEU A 108 -17.60 3.31 -3.75
CA LEU A 108 -16.22 3.81 -3.92
C LEU A 108 -16.12 5.33 -3.83
N GLU A 109 -17.24 6.01 -3.53
CA GLU A 109 -17.26 7.45 -3.37
C GLU A 109 -16.57 7.88 -2.07
N PHE A 110 -15.86 8.99 -2.13
CA PHE A 110 -15.23 9.62 -0.98
C PHE A 110 -15.40 11.13 -1.07
N ILE A 111 -15.28 11.80 0.07
CA ILE A 111 -15.33 13.26 0.16
C ILE A 111 -13.90 13.76 0.11
N GLN A 112 -13.67 14.77 -0.73
CA GLN A 112 -12.38 15.41 -0.79
C GLN A 112 -12.05 16.13 0.52
N SER A 113 -10.86 15.87 1.05
CA SER A 113 -10.31 16.49 2.25
C SER A 113 -9.17 17.44 1.89
N SER A 114 -8.95 18.47 2.70
CA SER A 114 -7.71 19.29 2.61
C SER A 114 -6.50 18.59 3.21
N GLU A 115 -6.72 17.57 4.04
CA GLU A 115 -5.69 16.67 4.55
C GLU A 115 -5.71 15.43 3.67
N GLN A 116 -4.69 15.23 2.83
CA GLN A 116 -4.66 14.15 1.84
C GLN A 116 -3.25 13.67 1.59
N ALA A 117 -3.08 12.41 1.21
CA ALA A 117 -1.81 11.85 0.77
C ALA A 117 -2.02 10.99 -0.48
N PHE A 118 -0.94 10.70 -1.20
CA PHE A 118 -1.00 9.87 -2.40
C PHE A 118 -0.02 8.71 -2.32
N TYR A 119 -0.50 7.51 -2.65
CA TYR A 119 0.28 6.29 -2.63
C TYR A 119 0.47 5.80 -4.06
N TYR A 120 1.71 5.83 -4.51
CA TYR A 120 2.12 5.44 -5.84
C TYR A 120 2.42 3.95 -5.88
N VAL A 121 1.72 3.25 -6.77
CA VAL A 121 1.87 1.80 -6.94
C VAL A 121 2.40 1.49 -8.33
N ASN A 122 3.23 0.45 -8.43
CA ASN A 122 3.63 -0.10 -9.72
C ASN A 122 2.59 -1.13 -10.21
N PRO A 123 1.78 -0.81 -11.24
CA PRO A 123 0.75 -1.72 -11.73
C PRO A 123 1.31 -3.04 -12.25
N ALA A 124 2.58 -3.10 -12.66
CA ALA A 124 3.21 -4.33 -13.15
C ALA A 124 3.38 -5.41 -12.06
N SER A 125 3.28 -5.04 -10.78
CA SER A 125 3.33 -5.99 -9.66
C SER A 125 1.99 -6.67 -9.34
N ILE A 126 0.90 -6.21 -9.96
CA ILE A 126 -0.47 -6.64 -9.65
C ILE A 126 -0.95 -7.57 -10.77
N GLU A 127 -1.11 -8.85 -10.43
CA GLU A 127 -1.64 -9.85 -11.36
C GLU A 127 -3.10 -9.56 -11.74
N GLU A 128 -3.46 -9.86 -12.99
CA GLU A 128 -4.83 -9.72 -13.53
C GLU A 128 -5.43 -8.30 -13.43
N LEU A 129 -4.60 -7.25 -13.35
CA LEU A 129 -5.06 -5.87 -13.40
C LEU A 129 -5.54 -5.46 -14.81
N GLU A 130 -6.78 -4.96 -14.91
CA GLU A 130 -7.40 -4.60 -16.18
C GLU A 130 -7.68 -3.09 -16.28
N HIS A 131 -7.53 -2.52 -17.47
CA HIS A 131 -7.92 -1.14 -17.72
C HIS A 131 -9.40 -0.92 -17.33
N GLY A 132 -9.64 0.07 -16.49
CA GLY A 132 -10.95 0.43 -15.97
C GLY A 132 -11.25 -0.09 -14.57
N ASP A 133 -10.42 -0.98 -14.01
CA ASP A 133 -10.48 -1.37 -12.59
C ASP A 133 -10.23 -0.18 -11.67
N TRP A 134 -10.64 -0.29 -10.40
CA TRP A 134 -10.48 0.79 -9.43
C TRP A 134 -9.65 0.38 -8.24
N PHE A 135 -8.65 1.18 -7.93
CA PHE A 135 -7.96 1.16 -6.65
C PHE A 135 -8.81 1.89 -5.63
N VAL A 136 -8.90 1.31 -4.43
CA VAL A 136 -9.69 1.83 -3.32
C VAL A 136 -8.77 1.87 -2.11
N SER A 137 -8.66 3.03 -1.48
CA SER A 137 -7.98 3.18 -0.20
C SER A 137 -9.00 3.24 0.93
N THR A 138 -8.68 2.61 2.05
CA THR A 138 -9.49 2.65 3.25
C THR A 138 -8.65 2.95 4.47
N CYS A 139 -9.20 3.77 5.37
CA CYS A 139 -8.69 3.92 6.73
C CYS A 139 -9.74 3.42 7.72
N ALA A 140 -9.31 2.51 8.60
CA ALA A 140 -10.16 1.69 9.46
C ALA A 140 -11.26 0.91 8.69
N SER A 141 -12.42 1.51 8.47
CA SER A 141 -13.52 0.89 7.71
C SER A 141 -14.17 1.84 6.71
N ASN A 142 -13.63 3.04 6.52
CA ASN A 142 -14.16 4.05 5.63
C ASN A 142 -13.32 4.11 4.35
N VAL A 143 -13.99 4.24 3.21
CA VAL A 143 -13.33 4.57 1.95
C VAL A 143 -12.78 5.99 2.04
N SER A 144 -11.46 6.09 2.01
CA SER A 144 -10.70 7.34 2.08
C SER A 144 -10.26 7.81 0.70
N GLY A 145 -10.49 7.03 -0.36
CA GLY A 145 -10.09 7.42 -1.70
C GLY A 145 -10.31 6.33 -2.73
N SER A 146 -10.40 6.73 -3.98
CA SER A 146 -10.47 5.82 -5.12
C SER A 146 -9.79 6.39 -6.37
N ARG A 147 -9.25 5.51 -7.21
CA ARG A 147 -8.60 5.84 -8.47
C ARG A 147 -8.88 4.78 -9.52
N GLN A 148 -9.38 5.19 -10.68
CA GLN A 148 -9.51 4.29 -11.81
C GLN A 148 -8.14 4.04 -12.45
N TYR A 149 -7.85 2.78 -12.77
CA TYR A 149 -6.67 2.41 -13.53
C TYR A 149 -6.93 2.59 -15.03
N LEU A 150 -6.11 3.43 -15.66
CA LEU A 150 -6.21 3.75 -17.08
C LEU A 150 -5.00 3.29 -17.89
N GLY A 151 -4.14 2.42 -17.33
CA GLY A 151 -2.94 1.90 -18.00
C GLY A 151 -1.64 2.67 -17.71
N GLU A 152 -1.65 3.61 -16.77
CA GLU A 152 -0.49 4.44 -16.38
C GLU A 152 -0.22 4.33 -14.86
N VAL A 153 0.79 5.05 -14.37
CA VAL A 153 1.16 5.10 -12.94
C VAL A 153 -0.02 5.59 -12.11
N ILE A 154 -0.23 4.95 -10.96
CA ILE A 154 -1.44 5.12 -10.17
C ILE A 154 -1.10 5.83 -8.87
N ASP A 155 -1.54 7.07 -8.75
CA ASP A 155 -1.48 7.87 -7.53
C ASP A 155 -2.77 7.69 -6.73
N ILE A 156 -2.83 6.66 -5.90
CA ILE A 156 -4.04 6.34 -5.14
C ILE A 156 -4.24 7.42 -4.06
N PRO A 157 -5.33 8.20 -4.08
CA PRO A 157 -5.58 9.20 -3.06
C PRO A 157 -5.96 8.51 -1.74
N VAL A 158 -5.50 9.09 -0.63
CA VAL A 158 -5.84 8.67 0.72
C VAL A 158 -6.16 9.92 1.53
N MET A 159 -7.44 10.20 1.73
CA MET A 159 -7.91 11.34 2.50
C MET A 159 -7.71 11.11 4.00
N GLY A 160 -7.39 12.20 4.70
CA GLY A 160 -7.28 12.28 6.14
C GLY A 160 -8.38 13.14 6.77
N TYR A 161 -8.47 13.07 8.10
CA TYR A 161 -9.40 13.89 8.87
C TYR A 161 -8.93 15.36 8.92
N ASP A 162 -9.73 16.27 8.36
CA ASP A 162 -9.44 17.71 8.28
C ASP A 162 -10.12 18.56 9.36
N GLY A 163 -10.66 17.92 10.40
CA GLY A 163 -11.42 18.60 11.46
C GLY A 163 -12.93 18.68 11.20
N HIS A 164 -13.42 18.39 9.99
CA HIS A 164 -14.86 18.42 9.68
C HIS A 164 -15.55 17.08 9.91
N SER A 165 -16.81 17.10 10.34
CA SER A 165 -17.56 15.87 10.62
C SER A 165 -17.75 14.95 9.41
N MET A 166 -17.61 15.46 8.20
CA MET A 166 -17.75 14.67 6.96
C MET A 166 -16.52 13.80 6.65
N THR A 167 -15.35 14.20 7.14
CA THR A 167 -14.09 13.45 7.01
C THR A 167 -13.78 12.68 8.30
N ALA A 168 -14.72 12.63 9.25
CA ALA A 168 -14.55 11.88 10.49
C ALA A 168 -14.40 10.38 10.19
N GLY A 169 -13.31 9.79 10.68
CA GLY A 169 -12.97 8.39 10.41
C GLY A 169 -12.14 8.16 9.14
N TYR A 170 -11.69 9.22 8.48
CA TYR A 170 -10.54 9.16 7.56
C TYR A 170 -9.23 9.05 8.35
N CYS A 171 -8.12 8.89 7.63
CA CYS A 171 -6.83 8.64 8.25
C CYS A 171 -6.41 9.79 9.17
N GLU A 172 -5.81 9.44 10.30
CA GLU A 172 -5.04 10.35 11.13
C GLU A 172 -3.53 10.09 10.95
N LYS A 173 -2.72 11.07 11.34
CA LYS A 173 -1.26 10.96 11.25
C LYS A 173 -0.76 9.71 11.98
N GLY A 174 -0.05 8.84 11.27
CA GLY A 174 0.49 7.59 11.79
C GLY A 174 -0.36 6.35 11.47
N ASP A 175 -1.59 6.52 10.99
CA ASP A 175 -2.43 5.40 10.55
C ASP A 175 -1.82 4.71 9.33
N ARG A 176 -2.19 3.45 9.10
CA ARG A 176 -1.79 2.72 7.88
C ARG A 176 -3.03 2.47 7.03
N PRO A 177 -3.10 3.03 5.81
CA PRO A 177 -4.21 2.74 4.92
C PRO A 177 -4.12 1.31 4.40
N GLU A 178 -5.28 0.73 4.12
CA GLU A 178 -5.43 -0.54 3.43
C GLU A 178 -5.88 -0.27 1.99
N PHE A 179 -5.48 -1.15 1.06
CA PHE A 179 -5.80 -1.02 -0.35
C PHE A 179 -6.60 -2.21 -0.85
N LYS A 180 -7.53 -1.94 -1.77
CA LYS A 180 -8.34 -2.95 -2.44
C LYS A 180 -8.41 -2.64 -3.93
N LEU A 181 -8.56 -3.69 -4.73
CA LEU A 181 -8.82 -3.61 -6.16
C LEU A 181 -10.27 -4.00 -6.43
N TYR A 182 -11.05 -3.06 -6.96
CA TYR A 182 -12.37 -3.33 -7.49
C TYR A 182 -12.26 -3.70 -8.96
N LYS A 183 -12.68 -4.92 -9.30
CA LYS A 183 -12.71 -5.45 -10.65
C LYS A 183 -13.95 -4.94 -11.37
N THR A 184 -13.79 -4.05 -12.34
CA THR A 184 -14.94 -3.45 -13.05
C THR A 184 -15.69 -4.49 -13.89
N SER A 185 -14.99 -5.52 -14.37
CA SER A 185 -15.54 -6.61 -15.17
C SER A 185 -16.46 -7.55 -14.37
N THR A 186 -16.21 -7.75 -13.07
CA THR A 186 -16.92 -8.73 -12.23
C THR A 186 -17.71 -8.10 -11.08
N GLY A 187 -17.39 -6.87 -10.68
CA GLY A 187 -17.90 -6.23 -9.47
C GLY A 187 -17.26 -6.75 -8.17
N GLU A 188 -16.16 -7.51 -8.28
CA GLU A 188 -15.46 -8.09 -7.14
C GLU A 188 -14.53 -7.08 -6.46
N MET A 189 -14.45 -7.14 -5.12
CA MET A 189 -13.48 -6.41 -4.31
C MET A 189 -12.38 -7.38 -3.85
N ILE A 190 -11.16 -7.17 -4.32
CA ILE A 190 -9.97 -7.97 -3.99
C ILE A 190 -9.11 -7.18 -3.00
N GLU A 191 -8.65 -7.81 -1.92
CA GLU A 191 -7.71 -7.18 -0.99
C GLU A 191 -6.30 -7.13 -1.61
N LEU A 192 -5.63 -6.00 -1.46
CA LEU A 192 -4.25 -5.82 -1.91
C LEU A 192 -3.31 -5.85 -0.69
N HIS A 193 -2.19 -6.53 -0.85
CA HIS A 193 -1.20 -6.71 0.20
C HIS A 193 0.12 -6.03 -0.19
N ALA A 194 0.67 -5.22 0.71
CA ALA A 194 1.96 -4.57 0.56
C ALA A 194 2.49 -4.11 1.93
N GLU A 195 3.78 -3.79 2.02
CA GLU A 195 4.29 -2.98 3.11
C GLU A 195 3.97 -1.49 2.85
N VAL A 196 3.16 -0.90 3.72
CA VAL A 196 2.63 0.45 3.54
C VAL A 196 3.16 1.37 4.63
N SER A 197 3.74 2.50 4.19
CA SER A 197 4.16 3.59 5.07
C SER A 197 2.98 4.19 5.83
N SER A 198 3.21 4.69 7.04
CA SER A 198 2.17 5.38 7.79
C SER A 198 1.78 6.69 7.11
N TRP A 199 0.49 6.97 7.08
CA TRP A 199 -0.11 8.16 6.52
C TRP A 199 0.37 9.43 7.23
N ASP A 200 0.71 10.44 6.44
CA ASP A 200 0.97 11.81 6.88
C ASP A 200 0.39 12.77 5.85
N SER A 201 0.02 13.96 6.30
CA SER A 201 -0.75 14.90 5.47
C SER A 201 0.12 15.59 4.42
N ASN A 202 -0.43 15.69 3.21
CA ASN A 202 0.17 16.31 2.02
C ASN A 202 1.51 15.69 1.61
N GLU A 203 1.64 14.39 1.86
CA GLU A 203 2.81 13.61 1.47
C GLU A 203 2.53 12.65 0.32
N ILE A 204 3.60 12.23 -0.35
CA ILE A 204 3.59 11.17 -1.35
C ILE A 204 4.38 9.97 -0.82
N PHE A 205 3.80 8.79 -0.97
CA PHE A 205 4.39 7.53 -0.57
C PHE A 205 4.52 6.62 -1.78
N ILE A 206 5.61 5.85 -1.83
CA ILE A 206 5.79 4.79 -2.83
C ILE A 206 5.49 3.47 -2.13
N VAL A 207 4.62 2.66 -2.73
CA VAL A 207 4.31 1.32 -2.25
C VAL A 207 4.98 0.33 -3.16
N GLU A 208 5.97 -0.37 -2.61
CA GLU A 208 6.68 -1.42 -3.31
C GLU A 208 5.92 -2.74 -3.22
N ASN A 209 5.91 -3.49 -4.34
CA ASN A 209 5.43 -4.88 -4.41
C ASN A 209 4.00 -5.09 -3.90
N MET A 210 3.04 -4.33 -4.43
CA MET A 210 1.63 -4.53 -4.12
C MET A 210 1.09 -5.74 -4.89
N THR A 211 0.49 -6.71 -4.20
CA THR A 211 0.02 -7.97 -4.79
C THR A 211 -1.40 -8.31 -4.37
N VAL A 212 -2.11 -9.09 -5.21
CA VAL A 212 -3.46 -9.62 -4.91
C VAL A 212 -3.44 -10.82 -3.97
N ALA A 213 -2.28 -11.46 -3.80
CA ALA A 213 -2.06 -12.53 -2.84
C ALA A 213 -1.21 -12.03 -1.67
N PRO A 214 -1.42 -12.53 -0.45
CA PRO A 214 -0.59 -12.16 0.70
C PRO A 214 0.88 -12.51 0.44
N PRO A 215 1.83 -11.66 0.89
CA PRO A 215 3.24 -11.89 0.64
C PRO A 215 3.67 -13.23 1.25
N VAL A 216 4.37 -14.01 0.44
CA VAL A 216 4.95 -15.29 0.89
C VAL A 216 6.04 -14.98 1.91
N PRO A 217 6.02 -15.60 3.11
CA PRO A 217 7.09 -15.42 4.09
C PRO A 217 8.46 -15.76 3.51
N THR A 218 9.52 -15.08 3.94
CA THR A 218 10.89 -15.40 3.51
C THR A 218 11.56 -16.45 4.38
N ASP A 219 11.08 -16.62 5.61
CA ASP A 219 11.69 -17.47 6.63
C ASP A 219 10.64 -18.30 7.38
N PHE A 220 11.11 -19.42 7.92
CA PHE A 220 10.32 -20.22 8.88
C PHE A 220 10.23 -19.49 10.22
N SER A 221 9.02 -19.14 10.64
CA SER A 221 8.79 -18.39 11.88
C SER A 221 7.62 -18.96 12.69
N VAL A 222 7.68 -18.76 14.02
CA VAL A 222 6.55 -19.00 14.92
C VAL A 222 6.24 -17.67 15.58
N LEU A 223 5.03 -17.17 15.35
CA LEU A 223 4.56 -15.90 15.88
C LEU A 223 4.21 -16.04 17.36
N SER A 224 4.23 -14.91 18.06
CA SER A 224 3.89 -14.88 19.48
C SER A 224 2.46 -15.37 19.70
N ALA A 225 2.29 -16.27 20.65
CA ALA A 225 0.96 -16.74 21.02
C ALA A 225 0.17 -15.62 21.71
N TYR A 226 -1.09 -15.44 21.32
CA TYR A 226 -1.96 -14.44 21.91
C TYR A 226 -3.38 -14.98 22.17
N PRO A 227 -3.94 -14.75 23.38
CA PRO A 227 -3.28 -14.18 24.56
C PRO A 227 -2.16 -15.10 25.11
N ASN A 228 -1.16 -14.57 25.81
CA ASN A 228 -0.18 -15.35 26.58
C ASN A 228 0.38 -14.48 27.72
N PRO A 229 0.06 -14.72 29.01
CA PRO A 229 -0.68 -15.87 29.55
C PRO A 229 -2.12 -15.97 29.06
N PHE A 230 -2.68 -17.19 29.01
CA PHE A 230 -4.00 -17.45 28.44
C PHE A 230 -4.90 -18.30 29.35
N ASN A 231 -6.22 -18.23 29.11
CA ASN A 231 -7.21 -19.05 29.79
C ASN A 231 -8.46 -19.30 28.90
N PRO A 232 -8.79 -20.55 28.57
CA PRO A 232 -7.89 -21.68 28.34
C PRO A 232 -7.53 -21.82 26.86
N VAL A 233 -7.85 -20.82 26.02
CA VAL A 233 -7.56 -20.82 24.58
C VAL A 233 -6.52 -19.75 24.25
N THR A 234 -5.54 -20.10 23.42
CA THR A 234 -4.60 -19.16 22.79
C THR A 234 -4.53 -19.43 21.29
N SER A 235 -4.32 -18.38 20.50
CA SER A 235 -3.93 -18.51 19.10
C SER A 235 -2.41 -18.53 18.98
N ILE A 236 -1.88 -19.33 18.06
CA ILE A 236 -0.45 -19.45 17.77
C ILE A 236 -0.30 -19.34 16.26
N GLY A 237 0.42 -18.32 15.81
CA GLY A 237 0.74 -18.14 14.39
C GLY A 237 2.05 -18.81 13.99
N TYR A 238 2.17 -19.22 12.73
CA TYR A 238 3.42 -19.69 12.14
C TYR A 238 3.47 -19.34 10.66
N GLU A 239 4.68 -19.25 10.13
CA GLU A 239 4.94 -18.83 8.76
C GLU A 239 5.93 -19.79 8.12
N ILE A 240 5.64 -20.18 6.88
CA ILE A 240 6.52 -21.04 6.09
C ILE A 240 6.76 -20.43 4.70
N PRO A 241 8.03 -20.39 4.24
CA PRO A 241 8.39 -19.75 2.97
C PRO A 241 8.17 -20.64 1.75
N GLU A 242 7.98 -21.94 1.94
CA GLU A 242 7.82 -22.93 0.88
C GLU A 242 7.05 -24.14 1.40
N GLU A 243 6.62 -25.02 0.48
CA GLU A 243 5.91 -26.24 0.84
C GLU A 243 6.76 -27.14 1.76
N SER A 244 6.21 -27.51 2.91
CA SER A 244 6.91 -28.28 3.94
C SER A 244 5.95 -29.17 4.72
N MET A 245 6.44 -30.34 5.16
CA MET A 245 5.75 -31.15 6.16
C MET A 245 5.88 -30.47 7.53
N VAL A 246 4.80 -29.83 7.98
CA VAL A 246 4.74 -29.08 9.24
C VAL A 246 4.21 -29.97 10.36
N LYS A 247 4.93 -30.00 11.48
CA LYS A 247 4.50 -30.66 12.72
C LYS A 247 4.61 -29.71 13.89
N ILE A 248 3.50 -29.50 14.59
CA ILE A 248 3.42 -28.60 15.75
C ILE A 248 2.88 -29.38 16.94
N ILE A 249 3.67 -29.46 18.00
CA ILE A 249 3.39 -30.26 19.19
C ILE A 249 3.56 -29.40 20.43
N ILE A 250 2.65 -29.56 21.38
CA ILE A 250 2.75 -28.97 22.72
C ILE A 250 3.39 -29.98 23.66
N TYR A 251 4.42 -29.53 24.37
CA TYR A 251 5.12 -30.28 25.41
C TYR A 251 4.90 -29.65 26.78
N ASP A 252 4.84 -30.48 27.82
CA ASP A 252 4.94 -30.01 29.20
C ASP A 252 6.40 -29.77 29.64
N LEU A 253 6.61 -29.30 30.87
CA LEU A 253 7.95 -29.10 31.46
C LEU A 253 8.80 -30.37 31.56
N ARG A 254 8.19 -31.56 31.47
CA ARG A 254 8.86 -32.86 31.53
C ARG A 254 9.19 -33.40 30.13
N GLY A 255 8.83 -32.67 29.07
CA GLY A 255 8.98 -33.10 27.68
C GLY A 255 7.95 -34.14 27.25
N GLN A 256 6.84 -34.30 27.97
CA GLN A 256 5.75 -35.16 27.55
C GLN A 256 4.89 -34.44 26.50
N GLU A 257 4.53 -35.15 25.43
CA GLU A 257 3.60 -34.65 24.41
C GLU A 257 2.20 -34.52 25.02
N VAL A 258 1.68 -33.29 25.02
CA VAL A 258 0.36 -32.94 25.55
C VAL A 258 -0.67 -32.93 24.42
N ALA A 259 -0.30 -32.36 23.27
CA ALA A 259 -1.17 -32.26 22.10
C ALA A 259 -0.35 -32.15 20.81
N THR A 260 -0.83 -32.72 19.72
CA THR A 260 -0.36 -32.40 18.36
C THR A 260 -1.40 -31.50 17.71
N LEU A 261 -1.00 -30.28 17.35
CA LEU A 261 -1.89 -29.28 16.76
C LEU A 261 -1.91 -29.35 15.24
N VAL A 262 -0.75 -29.62 14.64
CA VAL A 262 -0.58 -29.72 13.17
C VAL A 262 0.36 -30.88 12.87
N ASN A 263 0.05 -31.63 11.81
CA ASN A 263 0.91 -32.70 11.29
C ASN A 263 0.53 -33.01 9.82
N GLU A 264 0.82 -32.07 8.92
CA GLU A 264 0.41 -32.15 7.52
C GLU A 264 1.40 -31.46 6.58
N LEU A 265 1.25 -31.71 5.28
CA LEU A 265 1.96 -30.99 4.23
C LEU A 265 1.27 -29.63 4.02
N THR A 266 2.01 -28.55 4.17
CA THR A 266 1.48 -27.18 4.11
C THR A 266 2.26 -26.39 3.07
N VAL A 267 1.56 -25.64 2.22
CA VAL A 267 2.15 -24.75 1.19
C VAL A 267 2.67 -23.45 1.79
N ALA A 268 3.43 -22.66 1.03
CA ALA A 268 3.98 -21.40 1.50
C ALA A 268 2.87 -20.43 1.98
N GLY A 269 3.07 -19.78 3.13
CA GLY A 269 2.09 -18.86 3.68
C GLY A 269 2.18 -18.64 5.19
N ARG A 270 1.27 -17.81 5.69
CA ARG A 270 1.08 -17.52 7.12
C ARG A 270 -0.18 -18.23 7.61
N TYR A 271 -0.08 -18.88 8.75
CA TYR A 271 -1.14 -19.71 9.32
C TYR A 271 -1.32 -19.38 10.80
N ALA A 272 -2.54 -19.58 11.29
CA ALA A 272 -2.85 -19.49 12.72
C ALA A 272 -3.66 -20.69 13.15
N MET A 273 -3.34 -21.21 14.33
CA MET A 273 -4.04 -22.34 14.94
C MET A 273 -4.39 -22.01 16.39
N ASN A 274 -5.50 -22.55 16.87
CA ASN A 274 -5.91 -22.37 18.25
C ASN A 274 -5.54 -23.60 19.07
N TRP A 275 -4.90 -23.37 20.21
CA TRP A 275 -4.75 -24.41 21.23
C TRP A 275 -5.80 -24.20 22.31
N ASP A 276 -6.72 -25.16 22.40
CA ASP A 276 -7.66 -25.29 23.51
C ASP A 276 -7.07 -26.19 24.59
N ALA A 277 -6.87 -25.63 25.79
CA ALA A 277 -6.29 -26.30 26.94
C ALA A 277 -7.30 -26.51 28.10
N HIS A 278 -8.61 -26.60 27.81
CA HIS A 278 -9.67 -26.77 28.83
C HIS A 278 -9.44 -27.98 29.76
N ASP A 279 -8.81 -29.06 29.28
CA ASP A 279 -8.55 -30.27 30.07
C ASP A 279 -7.09 -30.39 30.58
N VAL A 280 -6.29 -29.34 30.40
CA VAL A 280 -4.85 -29.33 30.76
C VAL A 280 -4.61 -28.50 32.03
N ALA A 281 -3.73 -28.93 32.94
CA ALA A 281 -3.46 -28.18 34.18
C ALA A 281 -2.80 -26.81 33.93
N SER A 282 -3.01 -25.83 34.81
CA SER A 282 -2.26 -24.55 34.75
C SER A 282 -0.76 -24.80 34.86
N GLY A 283 0.05 -24.07 34.09
CA GLY A 283 1.49 -24.30 34.06
C GLY A 283 2.21 -23.70 32.86
N ILE A 284 3.48 -24.09 32.71
CA ILE A 284 4.32 -23.71 31.58
C ILE A 284 4.32 -24.85 30.56
N TYR A 285 4.16 -24.48 29.29
CA TYR A 285 4.18 -25.40 28.16
C TYR A 285 5.14 -24.88 27.09
N PHE A 286 5.55 -25.76 26.18
CA PHE A 286 6.38 -25.40 25.04
C PHE A 286 5.70 -25.83 23.74
N VAL A 287 5.53 -24.88 22.83
CA VAL A 287 5.20 -25.17 21.44
C VAL A 287 6.51 -25.53 20.74
N ASN A 288 6.55 -26.70 20.12
CA ASN A 288 7.62 -27.09 19.22
C ASN A 288 7.07 -27.14 17.80
N PHE A 289 7.60 -26.28 16.94
CA PHE A 289 7.35 -26.25 15.51
C PHE A 289 8.50 -26.94 14.80
N THR A 290 8.19 -27.90 13.93
CA THR A 290 9.16 -28.54 13.04
C THR A 290 8.64 -28.50 11.61
N ALA A 291 9.43 -27.97 10.68
CA ALA A 291 9.18 -28.03 9.26
C ALA A 291 10.23 -28.90 8.58
N SER A 292 9.79 -29.87 7.78
CA SER A 292 10.67 -30.75 6.98
C SER A 292 10.38 -30.54 5.50
N ARG A 293 11.42 -30.22 4.74
CA ARG A 293 11.38 -29.98 3.29
C ARG A 293 12.35 -30.93 2.60
N ASP A 294 12.04 -31.33 1.36
CA ASP A 294 12.83 -32.32 0.63
C ASP A 294 14.27 -31.83 0.39
N GLY A 295 15.25 -32.66 0.78
CA GLY A 295 16.67 -32.38 0.55
C GLY A 295 17.33 -31.41 1.55
N PHE A 296 16.63 -30.89 2.56
CA PHE A 296 17.21 -30.03 3.60
C PHE A 296 17.00 -30.58 5.01
N ALA A 297 17.83 -30.11 5.95
CA ALA A 297 17.64 -30.41 7.37
C ALA A 297 16.33 -29.79 7.90
N PRO A 298 15.61 -30.49 8.80
CA PRO A 298 14.40 -29.94 9.42
C PRO A 298 14.70 -28.64 10.17
N VAL A 299 13.81 -27.67 10.03
CA VAL A 299 13.85 -26.43 10.81
C VAL A 299 13.01 -26.61 12.05
N THR A 300 13.55 -26.27 13.22
CA THR A 300 12.85 -26.38 14.50
C THR A 300 12.83 -25.04 15.23
N LYS A 301 11.67 -24.65 15.73
CA LYS A 301 11.47 -23.42 16.54
C LYS A 301 10.67 -23.79 17.79
N MET A 302 11.05 -23.23 18.93
CA MET A 302 10.35 -23.44 20.20
C MET A 302 9.88 -22.12 20.80
N GLN A 303 8.67 -22.12 21.36
CA GLN A 303 8.07 -20.99 22.06
C GLN A 303 7.49 -21.43 23.41
N LYS A 304 7.67 -20.62 24.45
CA LYS A 304 7.11 -20.86 25.79
C LYS A 304 5.68 -20.30 25.90
N LEU A 305 4.78 -21.07 26.48
CA LEU A 305 3.41 -20.68 26.81
C LEU A 305 3.16 -20.73 28.32
N MET A 306 2.23 -19.91 28.80
CA MET A 306 1.78 -19.89 30.19
C MET A 306 0.25 -20.00 30.26
N LEU A 307 -0.25 -21.14 30.75
CA LEU A 307 -1.67 -21.38 30.98
C LEU A 307 -2.03 -21.04 32.43
N VAL A 308 -3.04 -20.20 32.62
CA VAL A 308 -3.50 -19.75 33.95
C VAL A 308 -5.01 -19.90 34.05
N LYS A 309 -5.47 -20.97 34.71
CA LYS A 309 -6.88 -21.17 35.09
C LYS A 309 -7.21 -20.55 36.43
#